data_AF-A0A348DFP2-F1
#
_entry.id   AF-A0A348DFP2-F1
#
_cell.length_a   1.000
_cell.length_b   1.000
_cell.length_c   1.000
_cell.angle_alpha   90.00
_cell.angle_beta   90.00
_cell.angle_gamma   90.00
#
_symmetry.space_group_name_H-M   'P 1'
#
loop_
_entity.id
_entity.type
_entity.pdbx_description
1 polymer ?
#
loop_
_entity_poly.entity_id
_entity_poly.type
_entity_poly.pdbx_seq_one_letter_code
_entity_poly.pdbx_strand_id
1 'polypeptide(L)'
;MAGKVGDRPSAHHVISVEVWKEKKSFFNNIGIGKDMNSAFNGIHVPGSASAMKQDAGKGMDVFHSSNHHNYSDIVRQRIARVEQQYNSGRLDAKGAGIAIRRIQIDMKNKIWMGHAPTTKCRRMN
;
A
#
# COMPACT_ATOMS: atom_id res chain seq x y z
N MET A 1 -24.95 -10.66 18.10
CA MET A 1 -23.89 -11.33 17.30
C MET A 1 -22.54 -10.84 17.81
N ALA A 2 -21.67 -11.74 18.25
CA ALA A 2 -20.39 -11.41 18.89
C ALA A 2 -19.28 -11.27 17.83
N GLY A 3 -18.97 -10.04 17.42
CA GLY A 3 -17.76 -9.78 16.62
C GLY A 3 -16.51 -10.01 17.48
N LYS A 4 -15.56 -10.84 17.02
CA LYS A 4 -14.29 -11.04 17.72
C LYS A 4 -13.39 -9.83 17.49
N VAL A 5 -12.46 -9.58 18.42
CA VAL A 5 -11.33 -8.65 18.20
C VAL A 5 -10.59 -9.13 16.93
N GLY A 6 -10.60 -8.31 15.87
CA GLY A 6 -10.07 -8.67 14.54
C GLY A 6 -11.10 -8.67 13.40
N ASP A 7 -12.39 -8.59 13.69
CA ASP A 7 -13.46 -8.49 12.67
C ASP A 7 -13.70 -7.06 12.17
N ARG A 8 -12.87 -6.10 12.61
CA ARG A 8 -12.94 -4.70 12.20
C ARG A 8 -12.03 -4.42 11.00
N PRO A 9 -12.33 -3.37 10.21
CA PRO A 9 -11.41 -2.88 9.19
C PRO A 9 -10.03 -2.57 9.80
N SER A 10 -8.97 -3.03 9.14
CA SER A 10 -7.59 -2.78 9.50
C SER A 10 -7.00 -1.70 8.59
N ALA A 11 -6.26 -0.76 9.17
CA ALA A 11 -5.48 0.19 8.39
C ALA A 11 -4.28 -0.52 7.75
N HIS A 12 -4.19 -0.44 6.43
CA HIS A 12 -3.09 -1.00 5.65
C HIS A 12 -2.31 0.14 4.99
N HIS A 13 -0.99 0.10 5.17
CA HIS A 13 -0.08 1.03 4.51
C HIS A 13 0.16 0.59 3.06
N VAL A 14 -0.18 1.45 2.11
CA VAL A 14 -0.05 1.18 0.68
C VAL A 14 1.41 1.07 0.28
N ILE A 15 2.26 1.97 0.75
CA ILE A 15 3.71 1.77 0.81
C ILE A 15 4.03 1.33 2.22
N SER A 16 4.52 0.09 2.36
CA SER A 16 4.80 -0.50 3.66
C SER A 16 5.84 0.30 4.44
N VAL A 17 5.81 0.20 5.77
CA VAL A 17 6.76 0.90 6.66
C VAL A 17 8.21 0.53 6.33
N GLU A 18 8.45 -0.73 5.97
CA GLU A 18 9.75 -1.24 5.54
C GLU A 18 10.24 -0.50 4.28
N VAL A 19 9.45 -0.56 3.20
CA VAL A 19 9.80 0.10 1.93
C VAL A 19 9.93 1.61 2.12
N TRP A 20 9.13 2.22 2.99
CA TRP A 20 9.25 3.64 3.31
C TRP A 20 10.57 3.98 3.98
N LYS A 21 11.02 3.16 4.93
CA LYS A 21 12.31 3.34 5.62
C LYS A 21 13.47 3.13 4.65
N GLU A 22 13.41 2.11 3.81
CA GLU A 22 14.42 1.87 2.76
C GLU A 22 14.58 3.07 1.82
N LYS A 23 13.46 3.70 1.44
CA LYS A 23 13.42 4.82 0.48
C LYS A 23 13.36 6.20 1.13
N LYS A 24 13.65 6.28 2.44
CA LYS A 24 13.49 7.51 3.24
C LYS A 24 14.24 8.71 2.67
N SER A 25 15.49 8.53 2.25
CA SER A 25 16.30 9.61 1.68
C SER A 25 15.64 10.19 0.42
N PHE A 26 15.28 9.32 -0.53
CA PHE A 26 14.56 9.72 -1.73
C PHE A 26 13.23 10.43 -1.42
N PHE A 27 12.40 9.88 -0.52
CA PHE A 27 11.13 10.49 -0.14
C PHE A 27 11.29 11.86 0.54
N ASN A 28 12.35 12.05 1.33
CA ASN A 28 12.69 13.36 1.88
C ASN A 28 13.06 14.34 0.76
N ASN A 29 13.89 13.93 -0.21
CA ASN A 29 14.37 14.77 -1.30
C ASN A 29 13.23 15.24 -2.23
N ILE A 30 12.19 14.44 -2.38
CA ILE A 30 11.00 14.80 -3.18
C ILE A 30 9.87 15.45 -2.35
N GLY A 31 10.12 15.72 -1.07
CA GLY A 31 9.22 16.49 -0.20
C GLY A 31 8.03 15.72 0.40
N ILE A 32 8.04 14.38 0.36
CA ILE A 32 6.92 13.55 0.89
C ILE A 32 7.31 12.73 2.12
N GLY A 33 8.54 12.87 2.64
CA GLY A 33 9.07 11.98 3.69
C GLY A 33 8.25 11.89 4.97
N LYS A 34 7.41 12.90 5.27
CA LYS A 34 6.52 12.95 6.44
C LYS A 34 5.19 12.22 6.23
N ASP A 35 4.88 11.78 5.00
CA ASP A 35 3.57 11.28 4.62
C ASP A 35 3.35 9.78 4.88
N MET A 36 4.29 9.11 5.58
CA MET A 36 4.24 7.67 5.83
C MET A 36 2.94 7.21 6.49
N ASN A 37 2.48 7.99 7.47
CA ASN A 37 1.27 7.73 8.25
C ASN A 37 0.07 8.55 7.76
N SER A 38 0.19 9.22 6.62
CA SER A 38 -0.91 10.01 6.07
C SER A 38 -2.04 9.10 5.58
N ALA A 39 -3.27 9.63 5.57
CA ALA A 39 -4.42 8.95 4.96
C ALA A 39 -4.17 8.61 3.48
N PHE A 40 -3.33 9.40 2.79
CA PHE A 40 -2.97 9.13 1.40
C PHE A 40 -2.14 7.85 1.24
N ASN A 41 -1.32 7.49 2.23
CA ASN A 41 -0.61 6.20 2.26
C ASN A 41 -1.41 5.08 2.95
N GLY A 42 -2.67 5.32 3.35
CA GLY A 42 -3.51 4.35 4.04
C GLY A 42 -4.73 3.91 3.23
N ILE A 43 -5.17 2.67 3.45
CA ILE A 43 -6.48 2.15 3.04
C ILE A 43 -7.03 1.22 4.14
N HIS A 44 -8.34 1.25 4.37
CA HIS A 44 -8.99 0.28 5.26
C HIS A 44 -9.37 -0.97 4.49
N VAL A 45 -8.96 -2.12 5.00
CA VAL A 45 -9.28 -3.44 4.43
C VAL A 45 -9.83 -4.37 5.50
N PRO A 46 -10.56 -5.44 5.15
CA PRO A 46 -10.94 -6.47 6.11
C PRO A 46 -9.75 -6.96 6.93
N GLY A 47 -9.87 -7.00 8.26
CA GLY A 47 -8.80 -7.48 9.14
C GLY A 47 -8.61 -9.01 9.12
N SER A 48 -9.61 -9.75 8.67
CA SER A 48 -9.63 -11.20 8.67
C SER A 48 -10.46 -11.74 7.49
N ALA A 49 -10.30 -13.03 7.20
CA ALA A 49 -11.17 -13.72 6.23
C ALA A 49 -12.65 -13.67 6.64
N SER A 50 -12.94 -13.71 7.95
CA SER A 50 -14.30 -13.58 8.47
C SER A 50 -14.87 -12.19 8.24
N ALA A 51 -14.10 -11.14 8.50
CA ALA A 51 -14.49 -9.76 8.25
C ALA A 51 -14.77 -9.51 6.75
N MET A 52 -13.96 -10.12 5.88
CA MET A 52 -14.12 -10.05 4.43
C MET A 52 -15.46 -10.69 4.00
N LYS A 53 -15.76 -11.88 4.50
CA LYS A 53 -17.03 -12.58 4.24
C LYS A 53 -18.26 -11.87 4.81
N GLN A 54 -18.09 -11.08 5.88
CA GLN A 54 -19.14 -10.25 6.48
C GLN A 54 -19.24 -8.86 5.83
N ASP A 55 -18.55 -8.63 4.71
CA ASP A 55 -18.55 -7.38 3.97
C ASP A 55 -18.03 -6.15 4.76
N ALA A 56 -17.19 -6.36 5.77
CA ALA A 56 -16.55 -5.25 6.51
C ALA A 56 -15.65 -4.38 5.61
N GLY A 57 -15.24 -4.91 4.45
CA GLY A 57 -14.44 -4.25 3.43
C GLY A 57 -15.24 -3.58 2.32
N LYS A 58 -16.57 -3.57 2.37
CA LYS A 58 -17.44 -2.94 1.35
C LYS A 58 -17.16 -3.46 -0.07
N GLY A 59 -17.17 -4.77 -0.24
CA GLY A 59 -16.98 -5.48 -1.51
C GLY A 59 -15.54 -5.88 -1.83
N MET A 60 -14.58 -5.59 -0.95
CA MET A 60 -13.20 -6.06 -1.12
C MET A 60 -13.11 -7.58 -0.94
N ASP A 61 -12.61 -8.29 -1.96
CA ASP A 61 -12.31 -9.73 -1.92
C ASP A 61 -10.86 -10.01 -1.48
N VAL A 62 -10.33 -9.19 -0.58
CA VAL A 62 -9.00 -9.36 0.03
C VAL A 62 -9.04 -8.99 1.51
N PHE A 63 -8.17 -9.60 2.30
CA PHE A 63 -8.01 -9.22 3.71
C PHE A 63 -6.54 -9.00 4.10
N HIS A 64 -6.37 -8.24 5.18
CA HIS A 64 -5.09 -7.78 5.67
C HIS A 64 -4.13 -8.93 6.00
N SER A 65 -2.85 -8.66 5.80
CA SER A 65 -1.75 -9.45 6.33
C SER A 65 -0.73 -8.51 6.91
N SER A 66 -0.16 -8.83 8.06
CA SER A 66 1.01 -8.12 8.58
C SER A 66 2.29 -8.51 7.83
N ASN A 67 2.25 -9.61 7.07
CA ASN A 67 3.33 -10.06 6.21
C ASN A 67 2.85 -10.14 4.75
N HIS A 68 3.34 -9.22 3.92
CA HIS A 68 2.99 -9.11 2.50
C HIS A 68 4.23 -8.76 1.64
N HIS A 69 5.23 -9.65 1.62
CA HIS A 69 6.48 -9.47 0.87
C HIS A 69 6.28 -9.26 -0.64
N ASN A 70 5.44 -10.06 -1.31
CA ASN A 70 5.25 -9.94 -2.77
C ASN A 70 4.60 -8.60 -3.14
N TYR A 71 3.59 -8.17 -2.39
CA TYR A 71 3.01 -6.84 -2.52
C TYR A 71 4.06 -5.75 -2.29
N SER A 72 4.83 -5.85 -1.20
CA SER A 72 5.90 -4.89 -0.87
C SER A 72 6.95 -4.82 -1.98
N ASP A 73 7.33 -5.96 -2.58
CA ASP A 73 8.32 -6.06 -3.64
C ASP A 73 7.85 -5.35 -4.91
N ILE A 74 6.59 -5.53 -5.30
CA ILE A 74 5.99 -4.81 -6.45
C ILE A 74 6.04 -3.30 -6.20
N VAL A 75 5.66 -2.85 -5.01
CA VAL A 75 5.68 -1.43 -4.64
C VAL A 75 7.13 -0.90 -4.67
N ARG A 76 8.07 -1.62 -4.08
CA ARG A 76 9.50 -1.29 -4.03
C ARG A 76 10.07 -1.12 -5.44
N GLN A 77 9.82 -2.07 -6.35
CA GLN A 77 10.30 -2.00 -7.73
C GLN A 77 9.75 -0.78 -8.48
N ARG A 78 8.47 -0.45 -8.29
CA ARG A 78 7.87 0.72 -8.94
C ARG A 78 8.45 2.03 -8.40
N ILE A 79 8.68 2.13 -7.09
CA ILE A 79 9.34 3.28 -6.48
C ILE A 79 10.78 3.42 -6.99
N ALA A 80 11.53 2.31 -7.06
CA ALA A 80 12.91 2.32 -7.54
C ALA A 80 13.04 2.87 -8.98
N ARG A 81 12.05 2.59 -9.85
CA ARG A 81 12.02 3.17 -11.21
C ARG A 81 11.84 4.69 -11.17
N VAL A 82 10.98 5.21 -10.29
CA VAL A 82 10.79 6.67 -10.13
C VAL A 82 12.04 7.32 -9.56
N GLU A 83 12.65 6.69 -8.54
CA GLU A 83 13.90 7.14 -7.95
C GLU A 83 15.04 7.19 -8.98
N GLN A 84 15.15 6.18 -9.84
CA GLN A 84 16.13 6.18 -10.93
C GLN A 84 15.90 7.34 -11.91
N GLN A 85 14.65 7.63 -12.28
CA GLN A 85 14.32 8.75 -13.16
C GLN A 85 14.61 10.11 -12.52
N TYR A 86 14.36 10.24 -11.22
CA TYR A 86 14.71 11.43 -10.44
C TYR A 86 16.24 11.62 -10.37
N ASN A 87 16.98 10.57 -10.01
CA ASN A 87 18.44 10.61 -9.92
C ASN A 87 19.11 10.87 -11.28
N SER A 88 18.47 10.47 -12.39
CA SER A 88 18.95 10.77 -13.74
C SER A 88 18.51 12.14 -14.26
N GLY A 89 17.85 12.97 -13.45
CA GLY A 89 17.33 14.29 -13.85
C GLY A 89 16.16 14.26 -14.84
N ARG A 90 15.57 13.10 -15.13
CA ARG A 90 14.40 12.97 -16.01
C ARG A 90 13.11 13.42 -15.32
N LEU A 91 13.09 13.33 -13.99
CA LEU A 91 12.03 13.89 -13.15
C LEU A 91 12.64 14.87 -12.17
N ASP A 92 11.96 16.00 -11.98
CA ASP A 92 12.19 16.87 -10.84
C ASP A 92 11.48 16.31 -9.59
N ALA A 93 11.69 16.98 -8.44
CA ALA A 93 11.07 16.57 -7.17
C ALA A 93 9.54 16.52 -7.25
N LYS A 94 8.92 17.49 -7.94
CA LYS A 94 7.47 17.57 -8.12
C LYS A 94 6.94 16.41 -8.97
N GLY A 95 7.58 16.13 -10.10
CA GLY A 95 7.26 15.03 -11.00
C GLY A 95 7.41 13.67 -10.33
N ALA A 96 8.49 13.47 -9.58
CA ALA A 96 8.70 12.27 -8.77
C ALA A 96 7.61 12.11 -7.70
N GLY A 97 7.26 13.19 -6.98
CA GLY A 97 6.15 13.19 -6.01
C GLY A 97 4.80 12.81 -6.63
N ILE A 98 4.49 13.34 -7.82
CA ILE A 98 3.27 12.96 -8.57
C ILE A 98 3.31 11.48 -8.96
N ALA A 99 4.45 10.97 -9.41
CA ALA A 99 4.61 9.57 -9.79
C ALA A 99 4.42 8.62 -8.59
N ILE A 100 4.96 8.95 -7.41
CA ILE A 100 4.70 8.18 -6.18
C ILE A 100 3.22 8.20 -5.81
N ARG A 101 2.56 9.36 -5.90
CA ARG A 101 1.11 9.45 -5.64
C ARG A 101 0.30 8.58 -6.60
N ARG A 102 0.66 8.53 -7.88
CA ARG A 102 0.04 7.64 -8.87
C ARG A 102 0.24 6.17 -8.52
N ILE A 103 1.41 5.78 -8.02
CA ILE A 103 1.65 4.41 -7.52
C ILE A 103 0.71 4.11 -6.35
N GLN A 104 0.59 5.00 -5.37
CA GLN A 104 -0.30 4.79 -4.23
C GLN A 104 -1.77 4.64 -4.67
N ILE A 105 -2.26 5.49 -5.58
CA ILE A 105 -3.62 5.40 -6.12
C ILE A 105 -3.84 4.06 -6.85
N ASP A 106 -2.92 3.67 -7.73
CA ASP A 106 -3.03 2.41 -8.47
C ASP A 106 -3.03 1.20 -7.54
N MET A 107 -2.17 1.20 -6.52
CA MET A 107 -2.12 0.10 -5.55
C MET A 107 -3.38 0.06 -4.66
N LYS A 108 -3.93 1.21 -4.25
CA LYS A 108 -5.24 1.28 -3.59
C LYS A 108 -6.35 0.68 -4.44
N ASN A 109 -6.39 1.02 -5.73
CA ASN A 109 -7.38 0.47 -6.65
C ASN A 109 -7.21 -1.04 -6.82
N LYS A 110 -5.97 -1.55 -6.90
CA LYS A 110 -5.71 -2.99 -6.95
C LYS A 110 -6.16 -3.71 -5.68
N ILE A 111 -5.93 -3.13 -4.51
CA ILE A 111 -6.46 -3.68 -3.25
C ILE A 111 -7.98 -3.68 -3.29
N TRP A 112 -8.60 -2.56 -3.67
CA TRP A 112 -10.06 -2.41 -3.74
C TRP A 112 -10.71 -3.46 -4.66
N MET A 113 -10.14 -3.65 -5.85
CA MET A 113 -10.63 -4.62 -6.84
C MET A 113 -10.21 -6.07 -6.54
N GLY A 114 -9.45 -6.31 -5.48
CA GLY A 114 -8.89 -7.64 -5.15
C GLY A 114 -7.86 -8.17 -6.15
N HIS A 115 -7.21 -7.27 -6.89
CA HIS A 115 -6.12 -7.56 -7.83
C HIS A 115 -4.72 -7.42 -7.21
N ALA A 116 -4.63 -7.13 -5.91
CA ALA A 116 -3.37 -7.19 -5.18
C ALA A 116 -2.88 -8.66 -5.07
N PRO A 117 -1.56 -8.90 -4.99
CA PRO A 117 -1.05 -10.25 -4.73
C PRO A 117 -1.64 -10.82 -3.44
N THR A 118 -2.14 -12.05 -3.55
CA THR A 118 -2.78 -12.75 -2.44
C THR A 118 -2.39 -14.21 -2.41
N THR A 119 -2.52 -14.81 -1.24
CA THR A 119 -2.59 -16.26 -1.09
C THR A 119 -3.89 -16.80 -1.70
N LYS A 120 -3.99 -18.14 -1.84
CA LYS A 120 -5.24 -18.82 -2.26
C LYS A 120 -6.47 -18.41 -1.43
N CYS A 121 -6.27 -18.03 -0.17
CA CYS A 121 -7.35 -17.62 0.73
C CYS A 121 -7.71 -16.13 0.63
N ARG A 122 -7.17 -15.37 -0.34
CA ARG A 122 -7.34 -13.91 -0.48
C ARG A 122 -6.66 -13.04 0.59
N ARG A 123 -5.81 -13.64 1.42
CA ARG A 123 -4.91 -12.88 2.31
C ARG A 123 -3.84 -12.18 1.47
N MET A 124 -3.62 -10.87 1.67
CA MET A 124 -2.51 -10.16 0.99
C MET A 124 -1.17 -10.85 1.24
N ASN A 125 -0.32 -10.88 0.21
CA ASN A 125 0.97 -11.54 0.24
C ASN A 125 2.06 -10.72 -0.44
#